data_AF-A0A1H6TC26-F1
#
_entry.id   AF-A0A1H6TC26-F1
#
_cell.length_a   1.000
_cell.length_b   1.000
_cell.length_c   1.000
_cell.angle_alpha   90.00
_cell.angle_beta   90.00
_cell.angle_gamma   90.00
#
_symmetry.space_group_name_H-M   'P 1'
#
loop_
_entity.id
_entity.type
_entity.pdbx_description
1 polymer ?
#
loop_
_entity_poly.entity_id
_entity_poly.type
_entity_poly.pdbx_seq_one_letter_code
_entity_poly.pdbx_strand_id
1 'polypeptide(L)'
;MGRAKGKAPLLALDSAQEQAAQQLLKRFLAERFELELGSFEVQELLDLFARDIAPHFYNKAILDVQAHLKDRFESIESDLWALEKS
;
A
#
# COMPACT_ATOMS: atom_id res chain seq x y z
N MET A 1 6.21 26.03 12.51
CA MET A 1 6.14 24.55 12.50
C MET A 1 5.79 24.08 11.09
N GLY A 2 6.74 24.14 10.17
CA GLY A 2 6.53 23.65 8.81
C GLY A 2 6.52 22.13 8.85
N ARG A 3 5.37 21.50 8.59
CA ARG A 3 5.33 20.07 8.32
C ARG A 3 6.33 19.83 7.20
N ALA A 4 7.42 19.12 7.47
CA ALA A 4 8.22 18.55 6.42
C ALA A 4 7.23 17.82 5.52
N LYS A 5 7.08 18.26 4.27
CA LYS A 5 6.47 17.44 3.22
C LYS A 5 7.41 16.25 3.09
N GLY A 6 7.27 15.29 4.00
CA GLY A 6 7.98 14.03 3.93
C GLY A 6 7.73 13.52 2.53
N LYS A 7 8.80 13.28 1.78
CA LYS A 7 8.74 12.58 0.49
C LYS A 7 7.71 11.48 0.68
N ALA A 8 6.57 11.58 0.00
CA ALA A 8 5.59 10.51 0.05
C ALA A 8 6.38 9.22 -0.25
N PRO A 9 6.24 8.17 0.57
CA PRO A 9 6.96 6.93 0.33
C PRO A 9 6.76 6.55 -1.13
N LEU A 10 7.82 6.09 -1.78
CA LEU A 10 7.85 5.78 -3.21
C LEU A 10 6.77 4.74 -3.52
N LEU A 11 5.55 5.19 -3.82
CA LEU A 11 4.44 4.40 -4.36
C LEU A 11 4.66 4.09 -5.85
N ALA A 12 5.85 4.37 -6.37
CA ALA A 12 6.20 4.13 -7.74
C ALA A 12 6.41 2.63 -7.94
N LEU A 13 5.58 2.06 -8.80
CA LEU A 13 5.80 0.72 -9.34
C LEU A 13 7.05 0.74 -10.22
N ASP A 14 7.79 -0.36 -10.24
CA ASP A 14 8.78 -0.54 -11.30
C ASP A 14 8.10 -0.77 -12.66
N SER A 15 8.85 -0.66 -13.75
CA SER A 15 8.27 -0.75 -15.10
C SER A 15 7.59 -2.10 -15.38
N ALA A 16 8.04 -3.20 -14.78
CA ALA A 16 7.40 -4.50 -14.97
C ALA A 16 6.08 -4.58 -14.20
N GLN A 17 6.06 -4.06 -12.97
CA GLN A 17 4.86 -3.96 -12.16
C GLN A 17 3.81 -3.02 -12.79
N GLU A 18 4.24 -1.88 -13.33
CA GLU A 18 3.35 -0.93 -14.01
C GLU A 18 2.72 -1.56 -15.25
N GLN A 19 3.51 -2.21 -16.11
CA GLN A 19 2.99 -2.92 -17.27
C GLN A 19 2.00 -4.02 -16.90
N ALA A 20 2.30 -4.80 -15.85
CA ALA A 20 1.40 -5.84 -15.36
C ALA A 20 0.08 -5.25 -14.85
N ALA A 21 0.13 -4.13 -14.12
CA ALA A 21 -1.06 -3.42 -13.63
C ALA A 21 -1.89 -2.84 -14.78
N GLN A 22 -1.26 -2.22 -15.78
CA GLN A 22 -1.95 -1.72 -16.97
C GLN A 22 -2.63 -2.87 -17.74
N GLN A 23 -1.95 -3.99 -17.96
CA GLN A 23 -2.54 -5.14 -18.64
C GLN A 23 -3.74 -5.71 -17.88
N LEU A 24 -3.62 -5.79 -16.54
CA LEU A 24 -4.72 -6.22 -15.68
C LEU A 24 -5.93 -5.29 -15.81
N LEU A 25 -5.72 -3.98 -15.72
CA LEU A 25 -6.79 -2.99 -15.84
C LEU A 25 -7.46 -3.03 -17.22
N LYS A 26 -6.66 -3.05 -18.30
CA LYS A 26 -7.17 -3.19 -19.67
C LYS A 26 -8.06 -4.40 -19.82
N ARG A 27 -7.55 -5.57 -19.44
CA ARG A 27 -8.28 -6.83 -19.57
C ARG A 27 -9.56 -6.81 -18.76
N PHE A 28 -9.49 -6.39 -17.50
CA PHE A 28 -10.66 -6.36 -16.62
C PHE A 28 -11.76 -5.43 -17.14
N LEU A 29 -11.39 -4.24 -17.64
CA LEU A 29 -12.36 -3.27 -18.14
C LEU A 29 -13.00 -3.73 -19.46
N ALA A 30 -12.21 -4.31 -20.36
CA ALA A 30 -12.73 -4.92 -21.58
C ALA A 30 -13.67 -6.09 -21.28
N GLU A 31 -13.23 -7.06 -20.47
CA GLU A 31 -14.00 -8.29 -20.21
C GLU A 31 -15.26 -8.04 -19.37
N ARG A 32 -15.19 -7.16 -18.37
CA ARG A 32 -16.28 -6.99 -17.39
C ARG A 32 -17.24 -5.87 -17.74
N PHE A 33 -16.78 -4.86 -18.48
CA PHE A 33 -17.53 -3.64 -18.77
C PHE A 33 -17.61 -3.32 -20.27
N GLU A 34 -17.08 -4.17 -21.15
CA GLU A 34 -17.03 -3.95 -22.60
C GLU A 34 -16.34 -2.61 -22.96
N LEU A 35 -15.43 -2.15 -22.10
CA LEU A 35 -14.74 -0.87 -22.23
C LEU A 35 -13.29 -1.11 -22.67
N GLU A 36 -13.06 -1.01 -23.97
CA GLU A 36 -11.73 -1.07 -24.58
C GLU A 36 -10.97 0.24 -24.35
N LEU A 37 -9.86 0.17 -23.60
CA LEU A 37 -9.01 1.33 -23.31
C LEU A 37 -7.65 1.22 -24.00
N GLY A 38 -7.19 2.35 -24.53
CA GLY A 38 -5.82 2.50 -25.02
C GLY A 38 -4.80 2.53 -23.89
N SER A 39 -3.51 2.58 -24.25
CA SER A 39 -2.43 2.59 -23.26
C SER A 39 -2.39 3.88 -22.43
N PHE A 40 -2.77 5.00 -23.02
CA PHE A 40 -2.76 6.28 -22.32
C PHE A 40 -3.87 6.36 -21.27
N GLU A 41 -5.09 5.95 -21.63
CA GLU A 41 -6.25 5.96 -20.74
C GLU A 41 -6.05 5.02 -19.54
N VAL A 42 -5.45 3.86 -19.77
CA VAL A 42 -5.14 2.93 -18.67
C VAL A 42 -4.01 3.44 -17.79
N GLN A 43 -3.00 4.11 -18.36
CA GLN A 43 -1.97 4.75 -17.55
C GLN A 43 -2.58 5.85 -16.67
N GLU A 44 -3.45 6.70 -17.23
CA GLU A 44 -4.12 7.76 -16.47
C GLU A 44 -4.97 7.17 -15.32
N LEU A 45 -5.68 6.07 -15.58
CA LEU A 45 -6.43 5.37 -14.55
C LEU A 45 -5.50 4.80 -13.46
N LEU A 46 -4.38 4.18 -13.85
CA LEU A 46 -3.39 3.67 -12.90
C LEU A 46 -2.78 4.81 -12.05
N ASP A 47 -2.50 5.96 -12.66
CA ASP A 47 -2.00 7.16 -11.98
C ASP A 47 -3.02 7.70 -10.97
N LEU A 48 -4.31 7.68 -11.31
CA LEU A 48 -5.41 8.01 -10.38
C LEU A 48 -5.40 7.07 -9.16
N PHE A 49 -5.32 5.76 -9.39
CA PHE A 49 -5.22 4.77 -8.30
C PHE A 49 -3.99 5.01 -7.43
N ALA A 50 -2.83 5.22 -8.03
CA ALA A 50 -1.57 5.43 -7.32
C ALA A 50 -1.58 6.72 -6.48
N ARG A 51 -2.16 7.80 -7.01
CA ARG A 51 -2.19 9.09 -6.33
C ARG A 51 -3.23 9.16 -5.21
N ASP A 52 -4.45 8.69 -5.49
CA ASP A 52 -5.60 8.99 -4.64
C ASP A 52 -6.04 7.78 -3.80
N ILE A 53 -5.82 6.54 -4.27
CA ILE A 53 -6.30 5.32 -3.59
C ILE A 53 -5.18 4.61 -2.83
N ALA A 54 -4.01 4.45 -3.43
CA ALA A 54 -2.88 3.74 -2.83
C ALA A 54 -2.44 4.29 -1.45
N PRO A 55 -2.46 5.61 -1.17
CA PRO A 55 -2.11 6.12 0.16
C PRO A 55 -3.00 5.57 1.29
N HIS A 56 -4.28 5.30 1.02
CA HIS A 56 -5.19 4.73 2.03
C HIS A 56 -4.77 3.31 2.42
N PHE A 57 -4.48 2.46 1.44
CA PHE A 57 -4.01 1.10 1.67
C PHE A 57 -2.63 1.07 2.31
N TYR A 58 -1.70 1.89 1.83
CA TYR A 58 -0.33 1.94 2.35
C TYR A 58 -0.30 2.38 3.82
N ASN A 59 -1.00 3.47 4.16
CA ASN A 59 -1.06 3.95 5.54
C ASN A 59 -1.75 2.93 6.46
N LYS A 60 -2.82 2.28 5.99
CA LYS A 60 -3.49 1.22 6.75
C LYS A 60 -2.56 0.03 6.99
N ALA A 61 -1.82 -0.41 5.98
CA ALA A 61 -0.86 -1.51 6.11
C ALA A 61 0.24 -1.18 7.15
N ILE A 62 0.75 0.05 7.17
CA ILE A 62 1.71 0.48 8.22
C ILE A 62 1.08 0.39 9.61
N LEU A 63 -0.14 0.91 9.78
CA LEU A 63 -0.84 0.87 11.06
C LEU A 63 -1.09 -0.57 11.53
N ASP A 64 -1.44 -1.47 10.61
CA ASP A 64 -1.67 -2.88 10.92
C ASP A 64 -0.38 -3.57 11.38
N VAL A 65 0.74 -3.29 10.72
CA VAL A 65 2.06 -3.78 11.14
C VAL A 65 2.44 -3.22 12.51
N GLN A 66 2.20 -1.93 12.76
CA GLN A 66 2.49 -1.32 14.05
C GLN A 66 1.66 -1.95 15.18
N ALA A 67 0.37 -2.20 14.95
CA ALA A 67 -0.48 -2.88 15.93
C ALA A 67 0.04 -4.30 16.21
N HIS A 68 0.36 -5.06 15.15
CA HIS A 68 0.89 -6.41 15.32
C HIS A 68 2.21 -6.44 16.10
N LEU A 69 3.12 -5.51 15.82
CA LEU A 69 4.38 -5.41 16.56
C LEU A 69 4.16 -5.02 18.02
N LYS A 70 3.22 -4.11 18.29
CA LYS A 70 2.88 -3.70 19.66
C LYS A 70 2.43 -4.90 20.49
N ASP A 71 1.50 -5.71 19.98
CA ASP A 71 1.03 -6.92 20.67
C ASP A 71 2.18 -7.89 20.99
N ARG A 72 3.14 -8.03 20.06
CA ARG A 72 4.34 -8.86 20.27
C ARG A 72 5.24 -8.30 21.36
N PHE A 73 5.46 -6.99 21.41
CA PHE A 73 6.26 -6.37 22.45
C PHE A 73 5.60 -6.49 23.83
N GLU A 74 4.30 -6.27 23.93
CA GLU A 74 3.56 -6.45 25.19
C GLU A 74 3.67 -7.90 25.72
N SER A 75 3.62 -8.90 24.82
CA SER A 75 3.87 -10.30 25.17
C SER A 75 5.29 -10.52 25.70
N ILE A 76 6.30 -9.96 25.05
CA ILE A 76 7.70 -10.09 25.47
C ILE A 76 7.93 -9.42 26.83
N GLU A 77 7.32 -8.26 27.07
CA GLU A 77 7.39 -7.58 28.37
C GLU A 77 6.76 -8.44 29.46
N SER A 78 5.58 -9.02 29.22
CA SER A 78 4.94 -9.95 30.16
C SER A 78 5.81 -11.16 30.48
N ASP A 79 6.44 -11.76 29.46
CA ASP A 79 7.33 -12.91 29.63
C ASP A 79 8.57 -12.54 30.46
N LEU A 80 9.12 -11.34 30.27
CA LEU A 80 10.27 -10.84 31.03
C LEU A 80 9.93 -10.61 32.51
N TRP A 81 8.77 -10.01 32.80
CA TRP A 81 8.30 -9.81 34.17
C TRP A 81 8.12 -11.14 34.91
N ALA A 82 7.67 -12.19 34.22
CA ALA A 82 7.53 -13.52 34.81
C ALA A 82 8.88 -14.15 35.24
N LEU A 83 10.01 -13.68 34.69
CA LEU A 83 11.35 -14.14 35.05
C LEU A 83 11.98 -13.35 36.20
N GLU A 84 11.42 -12.19 36.56
CA GLU A 84 11.92 -11.38 37.68
C GLU A 84 11.74 -12.14 39.00
N LYS A 85 12.84 -12.36 39.73
CA LYS A 85 12.78 -12.94 41.09
C LYS A 85 12.82 -11.83 42.13
N SER A 86 11.92 -11.95 43.11
CA SER A 86 11.86 -11.17 44.36
C SER A 86 13.16 -11.21 45.15
#